data_AF-A0A6I3N2A6-F1
#
_entry.id   AF-A0A6I3N2A6-F1
#
_cell.length_a   1.000
_cell.length_b   1.000
_cell.length_c   1.000
_cell.angle_alpha   90.00
_cell.angle_beta   90.00
_cell.angle_gamma   90.00
#
_symmetry.space_group_name_H-M   'P 1'
#
loop_
_entity.id
_entity.type
_entity.pdbx_description
1 polymer ?
#
loop_
_entity_poly.entity_id
_entity_poly.type
_entity_poly.pdbx_seq_one_letter_code
_entity_poly.pdbx_strand_id
1 'polypeptide(L)'
;MLRRVVLWGSTVGVLVASAMPMGALADTINPPLPDTPEVTAPLKRAISISQPKEFSVADRKKVVALAKKAGALAYPGRAVTLGLVRVHRIDATTRIETLVQSITRGYQVPMSTTVQDIEVVRNLMSLQAAEALQANNIVMGRSSAIIRGARIGDIVTLLDIRNKPHEFVIGNIAEDNLVGEADLLLSPQQADVLGATMITRYTIIGFTNAITVENAIRNAGFKDGNTFHIRRTWDAPNPDATRGLAATKRMVGEFAYKVSESGKVLLEGGWPQKYISPRAVFDDIGVKAACNVNVRVAIQGALSEVRRQGLSRYVDVGNTNAYGGCFYPRYNRLAGKLGYLSRHSWGMALDMNTSTNAQGGVPHMDCRIVRIFRHWGFAWGGNFTPSDGMHFEYVGERRDNLAFPSRYCPNIVGAQR
;
A
#
# COMPACT_ATOMS: atom_id res chain seq x y z
N MET A 1 -43.15 -56.35 -52.25
CA MET A 1 -44.41 -56.87 -51.65
C MET A 1 -44.54 -56.37 -50.21
N LEU A 2 -45.78 -56.24 -49.74
CA LEU A 2 -46.27 -55.87 -48.39
C LEU A 2 -45.25 -55.58 -47.26
N ARG A 3 -45.38 -54.38 -46.68
CA ARG A 3 -45.74 -54.22 -45.25
C ARG A 3 -46.89 -53.20 -45.12
N ARG A 4 -47.67 -53.32 -44.05
CA ARG A 4 -48.93 -52.58 -43.77
C ARG A 4 -48.60 -51.18 -43.18
N VAL A 5 -49.37 -50.08 -43.29
CA VAL A 5 -50.84 -49.83 -43.23
C VAL A 5 -51.41 -50.12 -41.82
N VAL A 6 -52.28 -49.35 -41.14
CA VAL A 6 -52.69 -47.91 -41.06
C VAL A 6 -53.61 -47.83 -39.78
N LEU A 7 -54.15 -46.77 -39.14
CA LEU A 7 -54.46 -45.31 -39.22
C LEU A 7 -54.34 -44.81 -37.72
N TRP A 8 -54.31 -43.56 -37.24
CA TRP A 8 -54.12 -42.15 -37.71
C TRP A 8 -54.03 -41.25 -36.43
N GLY A 9 -53.99 -39.91 -36.53
CA GLY A 9 -54.21 -39.03 -35.36
C GLY A 9 -53.73 -37.58 -35.51
N SER A 10 -54.57 -36.68 -36.03
CA SER A 10 -54.18 -35.31 -36.42
C SER A 10 -54.84 -34.21 -35.58
N THR A 11 -54.07 -33.24 -35.07
CA THR A 11 -54.54 -31.86 -34.80
C THR A 11 -53.39 -30.84 -34.88
N VAL A 12 -53.71 -29.54 -35.02
CA VAL A 12 -52.80 -28.47 -35.48
C VAL A 12 -52.65 -27.32 -34.48
N GLY A 13 -51.48 -26.68 -34.45
CA GLY A 13 -51.25 -25.33 -33.90
C GLY A 13 -50.71 -25.32 -32.46
N VAL A 14 -49.72 -24.50 -32.06
CA VAL A 14 -49.47 -23.09 -32.40
C VAL A 14 -47.97 -22.76 -32.21
N LEU A 15 -47.44 -21.78 -32.97
CA LEU A 15 -46.11 -21.21 -32.74
C LEU A 15 -46.13 -20.21 -31.57
N VAL A 16 -45.27 -20.42 -30.57
CA VAL A 16 -44.87 -19.37 -29.61
C VAL A 16 -43.35 -19.32 -29.56
N ALA A 17 -42.77 -18.23 -30.06
CA ALA A 17 -41.33 -18.01 -30.01
C ALA A 17 -40.92 -17.46 -28.63
N SER A 18 -40.38 -18.33 -27.76
CA SER A 18 -39.77 -17.94 -26.49
C SER A 18 -38.25 -18.04 -26.57
N ALA A 19 -37.58 -16.89 -26.71
CA ALA A 19 -36.12 -16.81 -26.72
C ALA A 19 -35.56 -17.08 -25.32
N MET A 20 -35.09 -18.31 -25.07
CA MET A 20 -34.29 -18.61 -23.88
C MET A 20 -32.88 -18.00 -24.03
N PRO A 21 -32.37 -17.25 -23.04
CA PRO A 21 -30.96 -16.88 -23.03
C PRO A 21 -30.11 -18.13 -22.88
N MET A 22 -29.12 -18.32 -23.76
CA MET A 22 -28.20 -19.45 -23.66
C MET A 22 -27.42 -19.40 -22.35
N GLY A 23 -27.43 -20.50 -21.60
CA GLY A 23 -26.55 -20.67 -20.46
C GLY A 23 -25.10 -20.79 -20.93
N ALA A 24 -24.28 -19.78 -20.62
CA ALA A 24 -22.82 -19.89 -20.72
C ALA A 24 -22.32 -20.78 -19.58
N LEU A 25 -22.31 -22.10 -19.82
CA LEU A 25 -21.61 -23.07 -18.99
C LEU A 25 -20.11 -22.76 -19.04
N ALA A 26 -19.55 -22.33 -17.91
CA ALA A 26 -18.11 -22.26 -17.73
C ALA A 26 -17.66 -23.60 -17.12
N ASP A 27 -16.98 -24.44 -17.91
CA ASP A 27 -16.50 -25.75 -17.45
C ASP A 27 -15.50 -25.62 -16.30
N THR A 28 -15.95 -25.89 -15.08
CA THR A 28 -15.10 -25.96 -13.89
C THR A 28 -14.34 -27.28 -13.87
N ILE A 29 -13.29 -27.39 -14.70
CA ILE A 29 -12.35 -28.51 -14.70
C ILE A 29 -11.43 -28.42 -13.47
N ASN A 30 -12.00 -28.70 -12.30
CA ASN A 30 -11.33 -29.17 -11.09
C ASN A 30 -12.42 -29.66 -10.11
N PRO A 31 -12.30 -30.87 -9.52
CA PRO A 31 -13.19 -31.25 -8.43
C PRO A 31 -12.95 -30.33 -7.21
N PRO A 32 -13.98 -30.05 -6.38
CA PRO A 32 -13.76 -29.36 -5.12
C PRO A 32 -12.80 -30.16 -4.25
N LEU A 33 -11.81 -29.48 -3.65
CA LEU A 33 -10.94 -30.09 -2.65
C LEU A 33 -11.80 -30.51 -1.44
N PRO A 34 -11.55 -31.68 -0.82
CA PRO A 34 -12.27 -32.08 0.38
C PRO A 34 -12.01 -31.08 1.51
N ASP A 35 -13.03 -30.84 2.34
CA ASP A 35 -12.91 -29.95 3.50
C ASP A 35 -11.74 -30.38 4.39
N THR A 36 -10.69 -29.57 4.43
CA THR A 36 -9.61 -29.73 5.41
C THR A 36 -10.20 -29.64 6.82
N PRO A 37 -9.95 -30.63 7.70
CA PRO A 37 -10.36 -30.54 9.10
C PRO A 37 -9.86 -29.24 9.73
N GLU A 38 -10.66 -28.64 10.62
CA GLU A 38 -10.30 -27.41 11.33
C GLU A 38 -9.18 -27.68 12.35
N VAL A 39 -7.96 -27.86 11.84
CA VAL A 39 -6.74 -27.66 12.62
C VAL A 39 -6.80 -26.22 13.12
N THR A 40 -6.88 -26.05 14.43
CA THR A 40 -6.80 -24.77 15.11
C THR A 40 -5.38 -24.21 14.94
N ALA A 41 -5.10 -23.70 13.73
CA ALA A 41 -3.90 -22.96 13.43
C ALA A 41 -3.73 -21.86 14.48
N PRO A 42 -2.49 -21.47 14.83
CA PRO A 42 -2.28 -20.24 15.56
C PRO A 42 -2.91 -19.12 14.73
N LEU A 43 -4.08 -18.64 15.15
CA LEU A 43 -4.80 -17.56 14.46
C LEU A 43 -3.76 -16.48 14.19
N LYS A 44 -3.61 -16.03 12.93
CA LYS A 44 -2.57 -15.08 12.50
C LYS A 44 -2.79 -13.70 13.13
N ARG A 45 -2.53 -13.63 14.43
CA ARG A 45 -2.88 -12.57 15.37
C ARG A 45 -1.63 -11.83 15.76
N ALA A 46 -1.56 -10.60 15.27
CA ALA A 46 -0.57 -9.65 15.72
C ALA A 46 -1.24 -8.36 16.14
N ILE A 47 -0.61 -7.67 17.09
CA ILE A 47 -0.84 -6.25 17.34
C ILE A 47 0.49 -5.57 17.06
N SER A 48 0.53 -4.65 16.09
CA SER A 48 1.73 -3.87 15.80
C SER A 48 1.57 -2.43 16.27
N ILE A 49 2.59 -1.93 16.94
CA ILE A 49 2.72 -0.53 17.38
C ILE A 49 3.82 0.09 16.52
N SER A 50 3.51 1.10 15.71
CA SER A 50 4.50 1.81 14.88
C SER A 50 4.48 3.31 15.14
N GLN A 51 5.54 4.00 14.71
CA GLN A 51 5.58 5.46 14.63
C GLN A 51 6.45 5.92 13.45
N PRO A 52 6.35 7.18 12.98
CA PRO A 52 7.09 7.65 11.79
C PRO A 52 8.60 7.84 12.00
N LYS A 53 9.03 7.78 13.26
CA LYS A 53 10.43 7.97 13.71
C LYS A 53 10.93 6.73 14.43
N GLU A 54 12.19 6.74 14.85
CA GLU A 54 12.74 5.66 15.66
C GLU A 54 12.15 5.65 17.08
N PHE A 55 11.88 4.45 17.61
CA PHE A 55 11.42 4.25 18.99
C PHE A 55 12.50 4.67 20.01
N SER A 56 12.11 5.44 21.04
CA SER A 56 13.01 5.79 22.14
C SER A 56 13.44 4.56 22.93
N VAL A 57 14.62 4.58 23.55
CA VAL A 57 15.13 3.46 24.38
C VAL A 57 14.17 3.13 25.53
N ALA A 58 13.48 4.15 26.08
CA ALA A 58 12.44 3.95 27.09
C ALA A 58 11.23 3.19 26.52
N ASP A 59 10.73 3.58 25.34
CA ASP A 59 9.56 2.94 24.74
C ASP A 59 9.85 1.52 24.25
N ARG A 60 11.06 1.25 23.72
CA ARG A 60 11.54 -0.12 23.44
C ARG A 60 11.43 -1.01 24.68
N LYS A 61 11.93 -0.54 25.82
CA LYS A 61 11.84 -1.25 27.12
C LYS A 61 10.38 -1.45 27.55
N LYS A 62 9.50 -0.46 27.40
CA LYS A 62 8.06 -0.59 27.71
C LYS A 62 7.38 -1.67 26.86
N VAL A 63 7.61 -1.70 25.53
CA VAL A 63 6.93 -2.66 24.64
C VAL A 63 7.37 -4.09 24.93
N VAL A 64 8.66 -4.33 25.18
CA VAL A 64 9.14 -5.67 25.59
C VAL A 64 8.58 -6.08 26.94
N ALA A 65 8.54 -5.17 27.93
CA ALA A 65 8.01 -5.46 29.26
C ALA A 65 6.49 -5.72 29.26
N LEU A 66 5.70 -4.94 28.52
CA LEU A 66 4.25 -5.11 28.45
C LEU A 66 3.86 -6.41 27.74
N ALA A 67 4.58 -6.79 26.68
CA ALA A 67 4.34 -8.04 25.97
C ALA A 67 4.65 -9.24 26.87
N LYS A 68 5.84 -9.25 27.52
CA LYS A 68 6.19 -10.30 28.49
C LYS A 68 5.15 -10.42 29.61
N LYS A 69 4.66 -9.30 30.16
CA LYS A 69 3.61 -9.30 31.19
C LYS A 69 2.25 -9.82 30.67
N ALA A 70 1.96 -9.67 29.38
CA ALA A 70 0.74 -10.13 28.76
C ALA A 70 0.81 -11.57 28.19
N GLY A 71 1.90 -12.31 28.43
CA GLY A 71 2.10 -13.65 27.87
C GLY A 71 2.35 -13.63 26.36
N ALA A 72 3.01 -12.58 25.86
CA ALA A 72 3.24 -12.33 24.44
C ALA A 72 4.72 -12.05 24.13
N LEU A 73 5.12 -12.23 22.87
CA LEU A 73 6.46 -11.92 22.37
C LEU A 73 6.40 -10.64 21.51
N ALA A 74 7.33 -9.71 21.73
CA ALA A 74 7.42 -8.45 21.00
C ALA A 74 8.72 -8.36 20.19
N TYR A 75 8.58 -8.37 18.87
CA TYR A 75 9.69 -8.33 17.93
C TYR A 75 9.86 -6.92 17.36
N PRO A 76 11.09 -6.37 17.30
CA PRO A 76 11.34 -5.11 16.63
C PRO A 76 11.21 -5.30 15.11
N GLY A 77 10.55 -4.35 14.46
CA GLY A 77 10.50 -4.25 13.02
C GLY A 77 10.98 -2.87 12.57
N ARG A 78 11.32 -2.78 11.28
CA ARG A 78 11.75 -1.55 10.63
C ARG A 78 11.00 -1.38 9.33
N ALA A 79 10.94 -0.16 8.85
CA ALA A 79 10.34 0.19 7.58
C ALA A 79 11.14 1.36 7.02
N VAL A 80 11.60 1.23 5.77
CA VAL A 80 12.56 2.15 5.13
C VAL A 80 12.30 2.22 3.63
N THR A 81 12.87 3.21 2.94
CA THR A 81 13.00 3.19 1.47
C THR A 81 14.46 3.05 1.09
N LEU A 82 14.80 2.00 0.35
CA LEU A 82 16.13 1.72 -0.17
C LEU A 82 16.27 2.18 -1.62
N GLY A 83 17.50 2.41 -2.06
CA GLY A 83 17.81 2.71 -3.46
C GLY A 83 18.18 1.45 -4.24
N LEU A 84 17.39 1.07 -5.25
CA LEU A 84 17.80 0.07 -6.24
C LEU A 84 18.55 0.74 -7.39
N VAL A 85 19.71 0.21 -7.76
CA VAL A 85 20.51 0.74 -8.89
C VAL A 85 20.74 -0.26 -10.02
N ARG A 86 20.64 -1.57 -9.75
CA ARG A 86 20.83 -2.65 -10.74
C ARG A 86 20.09 -3.91 -10.31
N VAL A 87 19.62 -4.68 -11.28
CA VAL A 87 19.25 -6.10 -11.15
C VAL A 87 19.94 -6.86 -12.27
N HIS A 88 20.59 -7.96 -11.93
CA HIS A 88 21.25 -8.83 -12.91
C HIS A 88 20.99 -10.31 -12.60
N ARG A 89 21.23 -11.17 -13.59
CA ARG A 89 21.01 -12.61 -13.53
C ARG A 89 22.30 -13.31 -13.93
N ILE A 90 22.80 -14.21 -13.09
CA ILE A 90 23.91 -15.09 -13.46
C ILE A 90 23.30 -16.42 -13.89
N ASP A 91 23.59 -16.87 -15.12
CA ASP A 91 23.18 -18.20 -15.55
C ASP A 91 23.92 -19.29 -14.77
N ALA A 92 23.19 -20.28 -14.24
CA ALA A 92 23.75 -21.26 -13.31
C ALA A 92 24.79 -22.20 -13.96
N THR A 93 24.66 -22.44 -15.26
CA THR A 93 25.48 -23.39 -16.03
C THR A 93 26.67 -22.69 -16.67
N THR A 94 26.43 -21.63 -17.43
CA THR A 94 27.44 -20.89 -18.23
C THR A 94 28.15 -19.79 -17.44
N ARG A 95 27.60 -19.38 -16.29
CA ARG A 95 28.08 -18.25 -15.47
C ARG A 95 28.09 -16.89 -16.17
N ILE A 96 27.39 -16.78 -17.31
CA ILE A 96 27.21 -15.52 -18.03
C ILE A 96 26.29 -14.60 -17.21
N GLU A 97 26.71 -13.35 -17.02
CA GLU A 97 25.88 -12.30 -16.43
C GLU A 97 24.99 -11.67 -17.50
N THR A 98 23.68 -11.66 -17.27
CA THR A 98 22.69 -10.93 -18.05
C THR A 98 22.12 -9.79 -17.21
N LEU A 99 22.21 -8.56 -17.73
CA LEU A 99 21.57 -7.41 -17.11
C LEU A 99 20.04 -7.50 -17.23
N VAL A 100 19.32 -7.40 -16.11
CA VAL A 100 17.84 -7.41 -16.07
C VAL A 100 17.28 -5.98 -15.97
N GLN A 101 17.90 -5.13 -15.13
CA GLN A 101 17.58 -3.71 -15.01
C GLN A 101 18.87 -2.96 -14.63
N SER A 102 19.16 -1.81 -15.26
CA SER A 102 20.16 -0.85 -14.77
C SER A 102 19.53 0.52 -14.68
N ILE A 103 19.92 1.29 -13.66
CA ILE A 103 19.46 2.65 -13.43
C ILE A 103 20.57 3.64 -13.81
N THR A 104 20.19 4.76 -14.45
CA THR A 104 21.09 5.83 -14.86
C THR A 104 22.02 6.26 -13.72
N ARG A 105 23.33 6.35 -13.99
CA ARG A 105 24.36 6.61 -12.96
C ARG A 105 24.01 7.81 -12.08
N GLY A 106 23.95 7.58 -10.77
CA GLY A 106 23.62 8.60 -9.77
C GLY A 106 22.13 8.79 -9.52
N TYR A 107 21.26 8.08 -10.24
CA TYR A 107 19.85 7.87 -9.89
C TYR A 107 19.66 6.49 -9.24
N GLN A 108 18.52 6.31 -8.59
CA GLN A 108 18.08 5.10 -7.90
C GLN A 108 16.55 4.96 -8.03
N VAL A 109 16.04 3.72 -8.07
CA VAL A 109 14.61 3.43 -7.95
C VAL A 109 14.25 3.31 -6.47
N PRO A 110 13.15 3.92 -5.99
CA PRO A 110 12.72 3.83 -4.60
C PRO A 110 12.12 2.44 -4.33
N MET A 111 12.69 1.69 -3.38
CA MET A 111 12.19 0.38 -2.95
C MET A 111 11.66 0.48 -1.53
N SER A 112 10.33 0.47 -1.34
CA SER A 112 9.80 0.38 0.02
C SER A 112 10.16 -0.99 0.60
N THR A 113 10.69 -1.00 1.82
CA THR A 113 11.26 -2.21 2.41
C THR A 113 10.69 -2.42 3.80
N THR A 114 10.03 -3.56 3.99
CA THR A 114 9.66 -4.09 5.31
C THR A 114 10.87 -4.83 5.88
N VAL A 115 11.19 -4.59 7.15
CA VAL A 115 12.17 -5.39 7.90
C VAL A 115 11.46 -5.99 9.10
N GLN A 116 11.46 -7.32 9.21
CA GLN A 116 10.82 -8.05 10.29
C GLN A 116 11.71 -9.21 10.76
N ASP A 117 11.59 -9.56 12.03
CA ASP A 117 12.20 -10.78 12.57
C ASP A 117 11.70 -12.03 11.82
N ILE A 118 12.56 -13.04 11.66
CA ILE A 118 12.25 -14.27 10.94
C ILE A 118 11.07 -15.01 11.61
N GLU A 119 10.91 -14.93 12.94
CA GLU A 119 9.74 -15.50 13.61
C GLU A 119 8.44 -14.79 13.23
N VAL A 120 8.47 -13.46 13.05
CA VAL A 120 7.29 -12.69 12.60
C VAL A 120 6.92 -13.07 11.16
N VAL A 121 7.92 -13.21 10.29
CA VAL A 121 7.70 -13.64 8.89
C VAL A 121 7.15 -15.07 8.84
N ARG A 122 7.71 -16.00 9.62
CA ARG A 122 7.29 -17.40 9.67
C ARG A 122 5.86 -17.57 10.20
N ASN A 123 5.50 -16.86 11.27
CA ASN A 123 4.18 -17.00 11.92
C ASN A 123 3.06 -16.24 11.19
N LEU A 124 3.32 -15.04 10.67
CA LEU A 124 2.28 -14.20 10.08
C LEU A 124 2.25 -14.23 8.54
N MET A 125 3.40 -14.34 7.90
CA MET A 125 3.56 -14.05 6.47
C MET A 125 3.67 -15.37 5.68
N SER A 126 4.89 -15.88 5.43
CA SER A 126 5.14 -17.11 4.67
C SER A 126 6.35 -17.88 5.23
N LEU A 127 6.27 -19.20 5.20
CA LEU A 127 7.40 -20.09 5.55
C LEU A 127 8.54 -19.93 4.54
N GLN A 128 8.24 -19.94 3.24
CA GLN A 128 9.20 -19.79 2.15
C GLN A 128 9.90 -18.43 2.18
N ALA A 129 9.19 -17.38 2.59
CA ALA A 129 9.78 -16.08 2.84
C ALA A 129 10.75 -16.12 4.04
N ALA A 130 10.37 -16.77 5.15
CA ALA A 130 11.23 -16.92 6.32
C ALA A 130 12.48 -17.78 6.03
N GLU A 131 12.33 -18.85 5.24
CA GLU A 131 13.42 -19.72 4.77
C GLU A 131 14.41 -18.95 3.89
N ALA A 132 13.93 -18.15 2.94
CA ALA A 132 14.78 -17.31 2.11
C ALA A 132 15.59 -16.29 2.94
N LEU A 133 14.95 -15.61 3.90
CA LEU A 133 15.62 -14.69 4.83
C LEU A 133 16.65 -15.42 5.71
N GLN A 134 16.34 -16.63 6.17
CA GLN A 134 17.23 -17.45 6.97
C GLN A 134 18.45 -17.95 6.18
N ALA A 135 18.30 -18.14 4.86
CA ALA A 135 19.39 -18.40 3.91
C ALA A 135 20.15 -17.12 3.49
N ASN A 136 19.96 -15.99 4.19
CA ASN A 136 20.52 -14.67 3.89
C ASN A 136 20.15 -14.09 2.50
N ASN A 137 19.14 -14.64 1.83
CA ASN A 137 18.56 -14.09 0.61
C ASN A 137 17.41 -13.13 0.93
N ILE A 138 17.08 -12.21 0.03
CA ILE A 138 15.95 -11.29 0.24
C ILE A 138 14.65 -11.82 -0.40
N VAL A 139 13.53 -11.26 0.03
CA VAL A 139 12.20 -11.56 -0.54
C VAL A 139 11.69 -10.33 -1.31
N MET A 140 11.18 -10.54 -2.52
CA MET A 140 10.64 -9.46 -3.36
C MET A 140 9.11 -9.59 -3.52
N GLY A 141 8.39 -8.48 -3.42
CA GLY A 141 6.93 -8.44 -3.67
C GLY A 141 6.61 -8.66 -5.16
N ARG A 142 5.57 -9.45 -5.45
CA ARG A 142 5.20 -9.89 -6.80
C ARG A 142 4.98 -8.74 -7.78
N SER A 143 4.26 -7.68 -7.41
CA SER A 143 4.10 -6.50 -8.27
C SER A 143 5.44 -5.83 -8.57
N SER A 144 6.36 -5.83 -7.61
CA SER A 144 7.70 -5.27 -7.78
C SER A 144 8.54 -6.13 -8.73
N ALA A 145 8.51 -7.45 -8.60
CA ALA A 145 9.19 -8.37 -9.51
C ALA A 145 8.67 -8.25 -10.95
N ILE A 146 7.34 -8.13 -11.13
CA ILE A 146 6.69 -7.93 -12.44
C ILE A 146 7.15 -6.64 -13.12
N ILE A 147 7.26 -5.52 -12.40
CA ILE A 147 7.68 -4.21 -12.96
C ILE A 147 9.03 -4.30 -13.69
N ARG A 148 9.94 -5.17 -13.24
CA ARG A 148 11.32 -5.25 -13.74
C ARG A 148 11.72 -6.60 -14.36
N GLY A 149 10.79 -7.53 -14.52
CA GLY A 149 11.08 -8.88 -15.05
C GLY A 149 12.02 -9.73 -14.17
N ALA A 150 12.07 -9.45 -12.87
CA ALA A 150 12.92 -10.17 -11.92
C ALA A 150 12.38 -11.57 -11.58
N ARG A 151 13.29 -12.47 -11.22
CA ARG A 151 13.05 -13.88 -10.90
C ARG A 151 13.81 -14.28 -9.63
N ILE A 152 13.42 -15.40 -9.03
CA ILE A 152 14.21 -16.04 -7.97
C ILE A 152 15.59 -16.42 -8.56
N GLY A 153 16.66 -16.15 -7.81
CA GLY A 153 18.05 -16.30 -8.26
C GLY A 153 18.67 -15.06 -8.92
N ASP A 154 17.87 -14.03 -9.26
CA ASP A 154 18.44 -12.74 -9.68
C ASP A 154 19.09 -12.02 -8.49
N ILE A 155 20.11 -11.22 -8.78
CA ILE A 155 20.84 -10.40 -7.82
C ILE A 155 20.40 -8.94 -7.96
N VAL A 156 20.03 -8.31 -6.86
CA VAL A 156 19.75 -6.87 -6.79
C VAL A 156 20.90 -6.13 -6.13
N THR A 157 21.26 -4.97 -6.67
CA THR A 157 22.25 -4.05 -6.09
C THR A 157 21.50 -2.91 -5.40
N LEU A 158 21.57 -2.86 -4.06
CA LEU A 158 20.91 -1.88 -3.21
C LEU A 158 21.93 -0.91 -2.60
N LEU A 159 21.55 0.36 -2.44
CA LEU A 159 22.37 1.38 -1.77
C LEU A 159 22.11 1.40 -0.25
N ASP A 160 23.20 1.48 0.53
CA ASP A 160 23.14 1.73 1.97
C ASP A 160 22.92 3.22 2.32
N ILE A 161 22.83 3.52 3.61
CA ILE A 161 22.68 4.90 4.13
C ILE A 161 23.81 5.87 3.75
N ARG A 162 24.91 5.38 3.17
CA ARG A 162 26.09 6.14 2.70
C ARG A 162 26.20 6.16 1.17
N ASN A 163 25.23 5.60 0.46
CA ASN A 163 25.22 5.39 -1.00
C ASN A 163 26.27 4.38 -1.51
N LYS A 164 26.78 3.48 -0.67
CA LYS A 164 27.59 2.35 -1.13
C LYS A 164 26.66 1.23 -1.65
N PRO A 165 26.96 0.60 -2.81
CA PRO A 165 26.24 -0.57 -3.28
C PRO A 165 26.58 -1.83 -2.46
N HIS A 166 25.55 -2.64 -2.20
CA HIS A 166 25.62 -4.00 -1.65
C HIS A 166 24.68 -4.90 -2.44
N GLU A 167 25.01 -6.19 -2.58
CA GLU A 167 24.28 -7.11 -3.45
C GLU A 167 23.57 -8.23 -2.68
N PHE A 168 22.36 -8.56 -3.11
CA PHE A 168 21.50 -9.55 -2.47
C PHE A 168 20.80 -10.42 -3.53
N VAL A 169 20.78 -11.74 -3.32
CA VAL A 169 20.02 -12.67 -4.16
C VAL A 169 18.53 -12.64 -3.77
N ILE A 170 17.63 -12.62 -4.75
CA ILE A 170 16.20 -12.84 -4.55
C ILE A 170 15.98 -14.33 -4.28
N GLY A 171 15.82 -14.71 -3.01
CA GLY A 171 15.58 -16.10 -2.61
C GLY A 171 14.11 -16.52 -2.73
N ASN A 172 13.20 -15.56 -2.68
CA ASN A 172 11.77 -15.79 -2.83
C ASN A 172 11.06 -14.59 -3.48
N ILE A 173 10.02 -14.86 -4.25
CA ILE A 173 9.04 -13.87 -4.69
C ILE A 173 7.70 -14.24 -4.06
N ALA A 174 7.10 -13.31 -3.32
CA ALA A 174 5.86 -13.51 -2.58
C ALA A 174 4.79 -12.51 -3.02
N GLU A 175 3.51 -12.86 -2.81
CA GLU A 175 2.40 -11.92 -3.05
C GLU A 175 2.56 -10.65 -2.22
N ASP A 176 2.10 -9.51 -2.74
CA ASP A 176 2.42 -8.19 -2.16
C ASP A 176 1.97 -8.08 -0.68
N ASN A 177 0.82 -8.67 -0.32
CA ASN A 177 0.36 -8.72 1.07
C ASN A 177 1.29 -9.54 2.00
N LEU A 178 1.95 -10.57 1.48
CA LEU A 178 2.92 -11.40 2.21
C LEU A 178 4.29 -10.74 2.38
N VAL A 179 4.53 -9.55 1.81
CA VAL A 179 5.67 -8.66 2.16
C VAL A 179 5.23 -7.38 2.88
N GLY A 180 3.94 -7.27 3.24
CA GLY A 180 3.37 -6.07 3.89
C GLY A 180 3.15 -4.90 2.91
N GLU A 181 2.83 -5.22 1.66
CA GLU A 181 2.74 -4.33 0.49
C GLU A 181 4.03 -3.55 0.16
N ALA A 182 5.18 -4.02 0.66
CA ALA A 182 6.49 -3.47 0.32
C ALA A 182 6.98 -3.92 -1.08
N ASP A 183 7.96 -3.21 -1.64
CA ASP A 183 8.74 -3.75 -2.77
C ASP A 183 9.61 -4.94 -2.32
N LEU A 184 10.18 -4.86 -1.12
CA LEU A 184 11.10 -5.84 -0.53
C LEU A 184 10.74 -6.20 0.91
N LEU A 185 11.11 -7.41 1.32
CA LEU A 185 11.15 -7.86 2.71
C LEU A 185 12.57 -8.38 3.03
N LEU A 186 13.15 -7.86 4.11
CA LEU A 186 14.50 -8.15 4.61
C LEU A 186 14.47 -8.64 6.07
N SER A 187 15.51 -9.38 6.46
CA SER A 187 15.83 -9.68 7.86
C SER A 187 16.50 -8.48 8.56
N PRO A 188 16.51 -8.42 9.90
CA PRO A 188 17.23 -7.37 10.62
C PRO A 188 18.72 -7.29 10.23
N GLN A 189 19.36 -8.46 10.05
CA GLN A 189 20.78 -8.58 9.69
C GLN A 189 21.08 -7.99 8.31
N GLN A 190 20.24 -8.27 7.30
CA GLN A 190 20.38 -7.68 5.96
C GLN A 190 20.16 -6.16 5.98
N ALA A 191 19.20 -5.69 6.79
CA ALA A 191 18.98 -4.26 6.98
C ALA A 191 20.13 -3.57 7.74
N ASP A 192 20.83 -4.28 8.63
CA ASP A 192 22.01 -3.79 9.34
C ASP A 192 23.22 -3.61 8.41
N VAL A 193 23.43 -4.51 7.43
CA VAL A 193 24.44 -4.34 6.35
C VAL A 193 24.21 -3.04 5.57
N LEU A 194 22.94 -2.70 5.32
CA LEU A 194 22.53 -1.46 4.65
C LEU A 194 22.47 -0.24 5.57
N GLY A 195 22.79 -0.38 6.87
CA GLY A 195 22.70 0.68 7.87
C GLY A 195 21.29 1.12 8.25
N ALA A 196 20.25 0.40 7.80
CA ALA A 196 18.85 0.70 8.06
C ALA A 196 18.42 0.20 9.45
N THR A 197 19.05 0.72 10.50
CA THR A 197 18.96 0.24 11.90
C THR A 197 17.72 0.74 12.67
N MET A 198 17.07 1.81 12.21
CA MET A 198 15.99 2.49 12.93
C MET A 198 14.78 1.57 13.20
N ILE A 199 14.50 1.27 14.47
CA ILE A 199 13.31 0.53 14.88
C ILE A 199 12.09 1.47 14.83
N THR A 200 11.26 1.33 13.80
CA THR A 200 10.04 2.15 13.58
C THR A 200 8.74 1.43 13.94
N ARG A 201 8.79 0.11 14.24
CA ARG A 201 7.65 -0.65 14.75
C ARG A 201 8.06 -1.74 15.73
N TYR A 202 7.08 -2.22 16.49
CA TYR A 202 7.09 -3.52 17.13
C TYR A 202 5.91 -4.35 16.62
N THR A 203 6.13 -5.65 16.43
CA THR A 203 5.09 -6.63 16.12
C THR A 203 4.96 -7.58 17.31
N ILE A 204 3.80 -7.58 17.96
CA ILE A 204 3.50 -8.44 19.13
C ILE A 204 2.71 -9.65 18.64
N ILE A 205 3.16 -10.87 18.97
CA ILE A 205 2.56 -12.16 18.60
C ILE A 205 2.62 -13.16 19.77
N GLY A 206 2.12 -14.39 19.57
CA GLY A 206 2.23 -15.49 20.53
C GLY A 206 1.26 -15.44 21.72
N PHE A 207 0.33 -14.48 21.74
CA PHE A 207 -0.70 -14.35 22.78
C PHE A 207 -1.95 -15.16 22.45
N THR A 208 -2.57 -15.73 23.48
CA THR A 208 -3.92 -16.34 23.37
C THR A 208 -5.02 -15.28 23.56
N ASN A 209 -4.87 -14.38 24.53
CA ASN A 209 -5.87 -13.35 24.85
C ASN A 209 -5.42 -11.94 24.40
N ALA A 210 -6.00 -11.48 23.30
CA ALA A 210 -5.74 -10.15 22.74
C ALA A 210 -6.15 -8.99 23.67
N ILE A 211 -7.21 -9.16 24.49
CA ILE A 211 -7.71 -8.11 25.39
C ILE A 211 -6.67 -7.82 26.48
N THR A 212 -5.98 -8.85 26.98
CA THR A 212 -4.85 -8.71 27.91
C THR A 212 -3.72 -7.89 27.31
N VAL A 213 -3.33 -8.18 26.07
CA VAL A 213 -2.28 -7.42 25.36
C VAL A 213 -2.72 -5.98 25.11
N GLU A 214 -3.95 -5.75 24.63
CA GLU A 214 -4.45 -4.39 24.41
C GLU A 214 -4.55 -3.55 25.69
N ASN A 215 -4.96 -4.16 26.81
CA ASN A 215 -4.94 -3.50 28.11
C ASN A 215 -3.51 -3.17 28.55
N ALA A 216 -2.55 -4.07 28.33
CA ALA A 216 -1.14 -3.80 28.62
C ALA A 216 -0.57 -2.66 27.74
N ILE A 217 -0.95 -2.58 26.46
CA ILE A 217 -0.59 -1.51 25.53
C ILE A 217 -1.15 -0.17 26.00
N ARG A 218 -2.47 -0.11 26.30
CA ARG A 218 -3.13 1.10 26.82
C ARG A 218 -2.51 1.57 28.14
N ASN A 219 -2.26 0.66 29.07
CA ASN A 219 -1.71 0.97 30.40
C ASN A 219 -0.24 1.39 30.35
N ALA A 220 0.54 0.97 29.34
CA ALA A 220 1.89 1.47 29.09
C ALA A 220 1.93 2.85 28.41
N GLY A 221 0.77 3.45 28.11
CA GLY A 221 0.62 4.79 27.52
C GLY A 221 0.59 4.81 25.99
N PHE A 222 0.68 3.68 25.31
CA PHE A 222 0.56 3.61 23.85
C PHE A 222 -0.91 3.76 23.44
N LYS A 223 -1.19 4.79 22.63
CA LYS A 223 -2.53 5.11 22.11
C LYS A 223 -2.43 5.43 20.63
N ASP A 224 -3.41 4.96 19.85
CA ASP A 224 -3.51 5.24 18.42
C ASP A 224 -3.81 6.73 18.16
N GLY A 225 -3.13 7.33 17.19
CA GLY A 225 -3.25 8.76 16.86
C GLY A 225 -1.94 9.34 16.35
N ASN A 226 -1.61 10.58 16.76
CA ASN A 226 -0.54 11.34 16.10
C ASN A 226 0.89 10.95 16.49
N THR A 227 1.08 10.13 17.52
CA THR A 227 2.42 9.67 17.96
C THR A 227 2.66 8.20 17.59
N PHE A 228 1.69 7.33 17.86
CA PHE A 228 1.76 5.90 17.57
C PHE A 228 0.57 5.47 16.72
N HIS A 229 0.80 4.53 15.83
CA HIS A 229 -0.26 3.79 15.15
C HIS A 229 -0.38 2.39 15.77
N ILE A 230 -1.59 1.94 16.07
CA ILE A 230 -1.84 0.63 16.67
C ILE A 230 -2.80 -0.15 15.77
N ARG A 231 -2.26 -1.15 15.06
CA ARG A 231 -3.01 -2.02 14.14
C ARG A 231 -3.04 -3.46 14.63
N ARG A 232 -4.18 -4.12 14.49
CA ARG A 232 -4.34 -5.58 14.64
C ARG A 232 -4.60 -6.23 13.29
N THR A 233 -4.30 -7.52 13.18
CA THR A 233 -4.63 -8.31 11.98
C THR A 233 -6.14 -8.60 11.82
N TRP A 234 -6.96 -8.26 12.84
CA TRP A 234 -8.42 -8.33 12.81
C TRP A 234 -9.09 -6.93 12.84
N ASP A 235 -8.34 -5.85 12.58
CA ASP A 235 -8.95 -4.55 12.34
C ASP A 235 -9.81 -4.58 11.07
N ALA A 236 -10.97 -3.92 11.09
CA ALA A 236 -11.81 -3.74 9.91
C ALA A 236 -11.05 -3.01 8.77
N PRO A 237 -11.44 -3.22 7.50
CA PRO A 237 -10.89 -2.49 6.36
C PRO A 237 -10.96 -0.98 6.56
N ASN A 238 -9.80 -0.31 6.47
CA ASN A 238 -9.73 1.15 6.57
C ASN A 238 -9.86 1.76 5.16
N PRO A 239 -10.86 2.61 4.87
CA PRO A 239 -10.94 3.33 3.60
C PRO A 239 -9.72 4.21 3.34
N ASP A 240 -9.07 4.69 4.40
CA ASP A 240 -7.87 5.52 4.32
C ASP A 240 -6.57 4.67 4.32
N ALA A 241 -6.65 3.37 4.06
CA ALA A 241 -5.45 2.54 3.84
C ALA A 241 -4.79 2.89 2.49
N THR A 242 -3.58 3.46 2.56
CA THR A 242 -2.70 3.71 1.40
C THR A 242 -2.21 2.40 0.80
N ARG A 243 -1.92 2.40 -0.51
CA ARG A 243 -1.37 1.23 -1.22
C ARG A 243 0.13 1.05 -0.97
N GLY A 244 0.62 -0.18 -1.02
CA GLY A 244 2.03 -0.48 -1.19
C GLY A 244 2.71 0.26 -2.35
N LEU A 245 4.01 0.53 -2.23
CA LEU A 245 4.75 1.26 -3.27
C LEU A 245 4.83 0.48 -4.59
N ALA A 246 4.96 -0.85 -4.54
CA ALA A 246 4.89 -1.71 -5.72
C ALA A 246 3.55 -1.58 -6.45
N ALA A 247 2.42 -1.60 -5.72
CA ALA A 247 1.09 -1.39 -6.27
C ALA A 247 0.92 0.05 -6.81
N THR A 248 1.43 1.07 -6.10
CA THR A 248 1.49 2.46 -6.58
C THR A 248 2.20 2.56 -7.92
N LYS A 249 3.41 2.00 -8.06
CA LYS A 249 4.18 2.02 -9.29
C LYS A 249 3.42 1.39 -10.47
N ARG A 250 2.56 0.40 -10.24
CA ARG A 250 1.68 -0.16 -11.29
C ARG A 250 0.53 0.77 -11.68
N MET A 251 0.00 1.58 -10.75
CA MET A 251 -1.07 2.55 -11.04
C MET A 251 -0.56 3.82 -11.74
N VAL A 252 0.62 4.32 -11.37
CA VAL A 252 1.12 5.67 -11.76
C VAL A 252 2.54 5.68 -12.34
N GLY A 253 3.17 4.52 -12.52
CA GLY A 253 4.51 4.34 -13.07
C GLY A 253 5.63 4.30 -12.02
N GLU A 254 6.69 3.54 -12.32
CA GLU A 254 7.98 3.61 -11.60
C GLU A 254 8.88 4.67 -12.25
N PHE A 255 9.68 5.36 -11.43
CA PHE A 255 10.72 6.29 -11.89
C PHE A 255 12.02 6.06 -11.12
N ALA A 256 13.14 6.42 -11.74
CA ALA A 256 14.38 6.67 -11.04
C ALA A 256 14.43 8.13 -10.53
N TYR A 257 15.08 8.35 -9.39
CA TYR A 257 15.29 9.67 -8.81
C TYR A 257 16.71 9.82 -8.25
N LYS A 258 17.16 11.06 -8.09
CA LYS A 258 18.37 11.40 -7.33
C LYS A 258 18.09 12.54 -6.34
N VAL A 259 19.02 12.76 -5.42
CA VAL A 259 18.95 13.86 -4.45
C VAL A 259 20.03 14.88 -4.81
N SER A 260 19.69 16.16 -4.87
CA SER A 260 20.69 17.24 -5.00
C SER A 260 21.44 17.45 -3.69
N GLU A 261 22.59 18.14 -3.75
CA GLU A 261 23.32 18.60 -2.56
C GLU A 261 22.42 19.43 -1.63
N SER A 262 21.52 20.22 -2.22
CA SER A 262 20.45 20.98 -1.56
C SER A 262 19.24 20.16 -1.10
N GLY A 263 19.32 18.82 -1.11
CA GLY A 263 18.29 17.92 -0.59
C GLY A 263 17.03 17.78 -1.45
N LYS A 264 16.98 18.36 -2.65
CA LYS A 264 15.82 18.28 -3.56
C LYS A 264 15.80 16.93 -4.27
N VAL A 265 14.61 16.33 -4.36
CA VAL A 265 14.38 15.13 -5.16
C VAL A 265 14.25 15.54 -6.63
N LEU A 266 15.10 14.97 -7.48
CA LEU A 266 15.12 15.19 -8.93
C LEU A 266 14.75 13.88 -9.62
N LEU A 267 13.67 13.88 -10.39
CA LEU A 267 13.19 12.70 -11.11
C LEU A 267 13.87 12.59 -12.49
N GLU A 268 14.03 11.36 -12.96
CA GLU A 268 14.51 11.10 -14.33
C GLU A 268 13.49 11.58 -15.37
N GLY A 269 13.95 12.39 -16.34
CA GLY A 269 13.09 13.30 -17.11
C GLY A 269 11.94 12.65 -17.90
N GLY A 270 12.13 11.42 -18.38
CA GLY A 270 11.12 10.72 -19.18
C GLY A 270 9.83 10.38 -18.42
N TRP A 271 9.89 10.18 -17.10
CA TRP A 271 8.70 9.85 -16.32
C TRP A 271 7.77 11.07 -16.12
N PRO A 272 8.22 12.25 -15.64
CA PRO A 272 7.35 13.42 -15.52
C PRO A 272 6.71 13.82 -16.86
N GLN A 273 7.46 13.74 -17.96
CA GLN A 273 6.98 14.07 -19.31
C GLN A 273 5.85 13.14 -19.78
N LYS A 274 5.87 11.87 -19.38
CA LYS A 274 4.84 10.87 -19.72
C LYS A 274 3.64 10.87 -18.77
N TYR A 275 3.87 11.12 -17.48
CA TYR A 275 2.88 10.86 -16.43
C TYR A 275 2.32 12.10 -15.72
N ILE A 276 2.92 13.28 -15.82
CA ILE A 276 2.42 14.50 -15.17
C ILE A 276 1.81 15.46 -16.19
N SER A 277 0.56 15.87 -15.95
CA SER A 277 -0.10 16.88 -16.79
C SER A 277 0.50 18.28 -16.60
N PRO A 278 0.35 19.18 -17.59
CA PRO A 278 0.45 20.62 -17.35
C PRO A 278 -0.40 21.10 -16.16
N ARG A 279 -0.03 22.24 -15.55
CA ARG A 279 -0.76 22.83 -14.40
C ARG A 279 -2.05 23.53 -14.85
N ALA A 280 -3.05 22.72 -15.19
CA ALA A 280 -4.39 23.14 -15.56
C ALA A 280 -5.29 23.42 -14.33
N VAL A 281 -6.37 24.16 -14.56
CA VAL A 281 -7.51 24.29 -13.65
C VAL A 281 -8.39 23.03 -13.79
N PHE A 282 -9.06 22.62 -12.72
CA PHE A 282 -10.14 21.63 -12.76
C PHE A 282 -11.50 22.34 -12.88
N ASP A 283 -12.43 21.75 -13.61
CA ASP A 283 -13.79 22.26 -13.74
C ASP A 283 -14.54 22.14 -12.41
N ASP A 284 -15.67 22.85 -12.29
CA ASP A 284 -16.59 22.89 -11.14
C ASP A 284 -16.05 23.51 -9.83
N ILE A 285 -14.80 23.24 -9.46
CA ILE A 285 -14.08 23.83 -8.33
C ILE A 285 -12.69 24.23 -8.83
N GLY A 286 -12.37 25.53 -8.82
CA GLY A 286 -11.20 26.12 -9.48
C GLY A 286 -9.81 25.79 -8.91
N VAL A 287 -9.60 24.58 -8.40
CA VAL A 287 -8.30 24.01 -8.03
C VAL A 287 -7.43 23.94 -9.28
N LYS A 288 -6.16 24.38 -9.18
CA LYS A 288 -5.20 24.46 -10.28
C LYS A 288 -3.94 23.69 -9.97
N ALA A 289 -3.78 22.50 -10.54
CA ALA A 289 -2.65 21.61 -10.25
C ALA A 289 -2.16 20.81 -11.48
N ALA A 290 -0.84 20.56 -11.50
CA ALA A 290 -0.22 19.52 -12.31
C ALA A 290 -0.29 18.22 -11.51
N CYS A 291 -0.90 17.17 -12.08
CA CYS A 291 -1.21 15.92 -11.39
C CYS A 291 -0.90 14.73 -12.31
N ASN A 292 -0.90 13.52 -11.75
CA ASN A 292 -0.71 12.32 -12.57
C ASN A 292 -1.87 12.16 -13.56
N VAL A 293 -1.57 11.89 -14.83
CA VAL A 293 -2.58 11.72 -15.89
C VAL A 293 -3.61 10.64 -15.55
N ASN A 294 -3.19 9.55 -14.90
CA ASN A 294 -4.05 8.45 -14.47
C ASN A 294 -4.98 8.80 -13.28
N VAL A 295 -4.76 9.95 -12.64
CA VAL A 295 -5.47 10.39 -11.42
C VAL A 295 -6.39 11.59 -11.69
N ARG A 296 -6.17 12.34 -12.78
CA ARG A 296 -6.95 13.55 -13.11
C ARG A 296 -8.46 13.31 -13.18
N VAL A 297 -8.90 12.20 -13.77
CA VAL A 297 -10.34 11.87 -13.91
C VAL A 297 -11.00 11.71 -12.54
N ALA A 298 -10.30 11.06 -11.59
CA ALA A 298 -10.79 10.87 -10.24
C ALA A 298 -10.84 12.19 -9.44
N ILE A 299 -9.85 13.07 -9.60
CA ILE A 299 -9.89 14.43 -9.00
C ILE A 299 -11.05 15.23 -9.58
N GLN A 300 -11.22 15.23 -10.91
CA GLN A 300 -12.31 15.97 -11.55
C GLN A 300 -13.67 15.46 -11.07
N GLY A 301 -13.90 14.15 -11.06
CA GLY A 301 -15.15 13.57 -10.56
C GLY A 301 -15.44 13.95 -9.10
N ALA A 302 -14.42 13.93 -8.23
CA ALA A 302 -14.56 14.35 -6.84
C ALA A 302 -14.93 15.84 -6.71
N LEU A 303 -14.28 16.73 -7.45
CA LEU A 303 -14.56 18.17 -7.43
C LEU A 303 -15.94 18.50 -8.04
N SER A 304 -16.30 17.86 -9.15
CA SER A 304 -17.64 17.93 -9.76
C SER A 304 -18.73 17.47 -8.79
N GLU A 305 -18.50 16.38 -8.04
CA GLU A 305 -19.45 15.91 -7.03
C GLU A 305 -19.51 16.83 -5.79
N VAL A 306 -18.39 17.44 -5.38
CA VAL A 306 -18.36 18.48 -4.33
C VAL A 306 -19.20 19.69 -4.74
N ARG A 307 -19.14 20.14 -6.01
CA ARG A 307 -20.05 21.18 -6.53
C ARG A 307 -21.51 20.68 -6.53
N ARG A 308 -21.76 19.48 -7.07
CA ARG A 308 -23.11 18.88 -7.20
C ARG A 308 -23.83 18.76 -5.84
N GLN A 309 -23.12 18.43 -4.77
CA GLN A 309 -23.66 18.33 -3.41
C GLN A 309 -23.67 19.68 -2.66
N GLY A 310 -23.43 20.82 -3.33
CA GLY A 310 -23.48 22.16 -2.74
C GLY A 310 -22.33 22.48 -1.78
N LEU A 311 -21.22 21.73 -1.84
CA LEU A 311 -20.13 21.79 -0.87
C LEU A 311 -18.99 22.74 -1.25
N SER A 312 -19.05 23.43 -2.39
CA SER A 312 -17.98 24.30 -2.89
C SER A 312 -17.49 25.33 -1.86
N ARG A 313 -18.37 25.84 -1.00
CA ARG A 313 -18.06 26.81 0.07
C ARG A 313 -17.12 26.27 1.16
N TYR A 314 -16.91 24.94 1.22
CA TYR A 314 -15.98 24.29 2.14
C TYR A 314 -14.61 24.00 1.50
N VAL A 315 -14.40 24.38 0.23
CA VAL A 315 -13.08 24.34 -0.42
C VAL A 315 -12.51 25.76 -0.49
N ASP A 316 -11.45 26.02 0.28
CA ASP A 316 -10.64 27.21 0.11
C ASP A 316 -9.75 27.03 -1.12
N VAL A 317 -10.30 27.42 -2.28
CA VAL A 317 -9.62 27.34 -3.58
C VAL A 317 -8.36 28.24 -3.60
N GLY A 318 -8.37 29.37 -2.89
CA GLY A 318 -7.22 30.28 -2.82
C GLY A 318 -6.03 29.62 -2.11
N ASN A 319 -6.28 29.12 -0.90
CA ASN A 319 -5.29 28.42 -0.09
C ASN A 319 -4.79 27.12 -0.78
N THR A 320 -5.72 26.35 -1.34
CA THR A 320 -5.42 25.11 -2.09
C THR A 320 -4.52 25.40 -3.30
N ASN A 321 -4.74 26.51 -4.01
CA ASN A 321 -3.92 26.88 -5.16
C ASN A 321 -2.54 27.46 -4.78
N ALA A 322 -2.45 28.16 -3.65
CA ALA A 322 -1.22 28.76 -3.15
C ALA A 322 -0.24 27.73 -2.57
N TYR A 323 -0.74 26.76 -1.79
CA TYR A 323 0.10 25.89 -0.96
C TYR A 323 -0.08 24.38 -1.24
N GLY A 324 -1.17 23.97 -1.86
CA GLY A 324 -1.53 22.57 -2.11
C GLY A 324 -1.27 22.11 -3.55
N GLY A 325 -2.15 21.25 -4.05
CA GLY A 325 -2.01 20.63 -5.38
C GLY A 325 -1.34 19.25 -5.35
N CYS A 326 -1.02 18.72 -6.54
CA CYS A 326 -0.60 17.31 -6.67
C CYS A 326 0.91 17.09 -6.80
N PHE A 327 1.56 17.58 -7.86
CA PHE A 327 2.94 17.20 -8.18
C PHE A 327 3.99 18.09 -7.49
N TYR A 328 4.74 17.50 -6.55
CA TYR A 328 5.90 18.12 -5.89
C TYR A 328 6.87 17.02 -5.41
N PRO A 329 7.92 16.70 -6.17
CA PRO A 329 8.93 15.71 -5.78
C PRO A 329 9.68 16.09 -4.50
N ARG A 330 9.51 15.29 -3.45
CA ARG A 330 10.17 15.47 -2.14
C ARG A 330 10.19 14.17 -1.35
N TYR A 331 11.10 14.07 -0.38
CA TYR A 331 10.92 13.16 0.74
C TYR A 331 9.69 13.52 1.58
N ASN A 332 9.14 12.55 2.30
CA ASN A 332 8.12 12.80 3.30
C ASN A 332 8.72 13.68 4.43
N ARG A 333 7.96 14.70 4.86
CA ARG A 333 8.40 15.77 5.81
C ARG A 333 8.95 15.21 7.13
N LEU A 334 8.56 13.98 7.49
CA LEU A 334 8.83 13.34 8.77
C LEU A 334 9.97 12.30 8.75
N ALA A 335 10.48 11.92 7.57
CA ALA A 335 11.25 10.68 7.41
C ALA A 335 12.76 10.86 7.11
N GLY A 336 13.26 12.10 6.98
CA GLY A 336 14.69 12.39 6.83
C GLY A 336 15.33 11.86 5.54
N LYS A 337 16.66 11.65 5.58
CA LYS A 337 17.46 11.21 4.40
C LYS A 337 17.25 9.74 4.00
N LEU A 338 16.71 8.90 4.88
CA LEU A 338 16.27 7.53 4.58
C LEU A 338 14.77 7.47 4.22
N GLY A 339 14.21 8.63 3.89
CA GLY A 339 12.79 8.84 3.88
C GLY A 339 12.07 8.17 2.73
N TYR A 340 10.83 7.81 3.00
CA TYR A 340 9.85 7.58 1.93
C TYR A 340 9.77 8.81 1.04
N LEU A 341 9.75 8.62 -0.27
CA LEU A 341 9.31 9.67 -1.18
C LEU A 341 7.84 9.99 -0.89
N SER A 342 7.54 11.28 -0.82
CA SER A 342 6.16 11.74 -0.69
C SER A 342 5.38 11.40 -1.95
N ARG A 343 4.08 11.13 -1.80
CA ARG A 343 3.19 10.71 -2.88
C ARG A 343 2.90 11.83 -3.89
N HIS A 344 3.12 13.08 -3.50
CA HIS A 344 3.24 14.21 -4.43
C HIS A 344 4.38 14.02 -5.46
N SER A 345 5.39 13.19 -5.20
CA SER A 345 6.43 12.84 -6.18
C SER A 345 5.87 12.01 -7.35
N TRP A 346 4.74 11.32 -7.17
CA TRP A 346 4.00 10.66 -8.24
C TRP A 346 2.85 11.51 -8.81
N GLY A 347 2.59 12.70 -8.25
CA GLY A 347 1.44 13.54 -8.61
C GLY A 347 0.08 12.89 -8.33
N MET A 348 0.04 11.85 -7.48
CA MET A 348 -1.15 11.03 -7.17
C MET A 348 -1.89 11.45 -5.88
N ALA A 349 -1.28 12.36 -5.12
CA ALA A 349 -1.90 13.00 -3.97
C ALA A 349 -2.48 14.37 -4.38
N LEU A 350 -3.35 14.94 -3.56
CA LEU A 350 -3.83 16.32 -3.66
C LEU A 350 -3.94 16.91 -2.25
N ASP A 351 -3.19 17.98 -1.98
CA ASP A 351 -3.33 18.78 -0.76
C ASP A 351 -4.41 19.87 -0.96
N MET A 352 -5.41 19.94 -0.06
CA MET A 352 -6.52 20.92 -0.05
C MET A 352 -6.70 21.61 1.32
N ASN A 353 -7.14 22.87 1.34
CA ASN A 353 -7.39 23.67 2.56
C ASN A 353 -6.20 23.66 3.55
N THR A 354 -4.98 23.65 3.04
CA THR A 354 -3.73 23.33 3.77
C THR A 354 -3.57 24.03 5.12
N SER A 355 -3.82 25.35 5.21
CA SER A 355 -3.60 26.11 6.44
C SER A 355 -4.58 25.77 7.57
N THR A 356 -5.79 25.28 7.26
CA THR A 356 -6.75 24.81 8.28
C THR A 356 -6.67 23.32 8.54
N ASN A 357 -5.79 22.60 7.82
CA ASN A 357 -5.71 21.14 7.80
C ASN A 357 -4.26 20.61 7.85
N ALA A 358 -3.35 21.39 8.44
CA ALA A 358 -1.92 21.13 8.44
C ALA A 358 -1.53 19.79 9.09
N GLN A 359 -0.49 19.15 8.55
CA GLN A 359 0.07 17.89 9.03
C GLN A 359 0.48 17.97 10.51
N GLY A 360 0.02 17.02 11.34
CA GLY A 360 0.17 17.03 12.80
C GLY A 360 -0.96 17.74 13.55
N GLY A 361 -1.70 18.62 12.88
CA GLY A 361 -2.86 19.33 13.43
C GLY A 361 -4.13 18.48 13.48
N VAL A 362 -5.18 19.04 14.08
CA VAL A 362 -6.54 18.48 14.03
C VAL A 362 -7.10 18.67 12.61
N PRO A 363 -7.60 17.62 11.94
CA PRO A 363 -8.28 17.77 10.67
C PRO A 363 -9.62 18.50 10.79
N HIS A 364 -9.86 19.45 9.90
CA HIS A 364 -11.08 20.28 9.84
C HIS A 364 -11.79 20.20 8.47
N MET A 365 -11.33 19.34 7.56
CA MET A 365 -11.95 19.06 6.26
C MET A 365 -13.39 18.54 6.42
N ASP A 366 -14.33 19.03 5.61
CA ASP A 366 -15.73 18.61 5.70
C ASP A 366 -15.86 17.10 5.38
N CYS A 367 -16.44 16.34 6.31
CA CYS A 367 -16.51 14.89 6.19
C CYS A 367 -17.37 14.39 5.01
N ARG A 368 -18.21 15.23 4.40
CA ARG A 368 -18.90 14.92 3.15
C ARG A 368 -17.93 14.97 1.97
N ILE A 369 -17.04 15.96 1.94
CA ILE A 369 -15.94 16.03 0.96
C ILE A 369 -15.03 14.80 1.13
N VAL A 370 -14.68 14.43 2.37
CA VAL A 370 -13.89 13.21 2.64
C VAL A 370 -14.57 11.94 2.09
N ARG A 371 -15.89 11.78 2.27
CA ARG A 371 -16.65 10.65 1.71
C ARG A 371 -16.73 10.68 0.19
N ILE A 372 -16.83 11.86 -0.44
CA ILE A 372 -16.77 12.02 -1.89
C ILE A 372 -15.39 11.62 -2.42
N PHE A 373 -14.29 12.07 -1.81
CA PHE A 373 -12.95 11.63 -2.21
C PHE A 373 -12.77 10.11 -2.04
N ARG A 374 -13.32 9.50 -0.98
CA ARG A 374 -13.39 8.03 -0.85
C ARG A 374 -14.23 7.37 -1.96
N HIS A 375 -15.33 7.97 -2.39
CA HIS A 375 -16.14 7.48 -3.52
C HIS A 375 -15.32 7.46 -4.83
N TRP A 376 -14.53 8.51 -5.08
CA TRP A 376 -13.62 8.61 -6.22
C TRP A 376 -12.25 7.92 -6.00
N GLY A 377 -12.15 7.05 -4.99
CA GLY A 377 -11.01 6.15 -4.81
C GLY A 377 -9.75 6.79 -4.21
N PHE A 378 -9.92 7.78 -3.31
CA PHE A 378 -8.85 8.33 -2.49
C PHE A 378 -8.92 7.87 -1.03
N ALA A 379 -7.76 7.61 -0.44
CA ALA A 379 -7.56 7.57 1.01
C ALA A 379 -7.39 9.01 1.55
N TRP A 380 -7.90 9.31 2.75
CA TRP A 380 -7.74 10.62 3.38
C TRP A 380 -6.75 10.62 4.55
N GLY A 381 -5.79 11.55 4.50
CA GLY A 381 -4.69 11.67 5.46
C GLY A 381 -5.09 12.00 6.89
N GLY A 382 -6.32 12.46 7.14
CA GLY A 382 -6.80 12.80 8.48
C GLY A 382 -6.74 11.65 9.49
N ASN A 383 -6.73 10.39 9.05
CA ASN A 383 -6.56 9.20 9.91
C ASN A 383 -5.15 8.57 9.86
N PHE A 384 -4.15 9.26 9.30
CA PHE A 384 -2.76 8.82 9.33
C PHE A 384 -2.11 9.10 10.70
N THR A 385 -0.89 8.58 10.90
CA THR A 385 -0.03 8.92 12.04
C THR A 385 1.20 9.67 11.53
N PRO A 386 1.35 10.99 11.81
CA PRO A 386 0.34 11.90 12.33
C PRO A 386 -0.77 12.19 11.31
N SER A 387 -1.90 12.73 11.80
CA SER A 387 -3.00 13.17 10.94
C SER A 387 -2.57 14.25 9.95
N ASP A 388 -3.00 14.13 8.71
CA ASP A 388 -2.70 15.05 7.61
C ASP A 388 -4.00 15.42 6.89
N GLY A 389 -4.76 16.36 7.47
CA GLY A 389 -6.16 16.62 7.11
C GLY A 389 -6.35 17.17 5.68
N MET A 390 -5.29 17.70 5.09
CA MET A 390 -5.29 18.28 3.73
C MET A 390 -5.06 17.25 2.64
N HIS A 391 -4.41 16.13 2.96
CA HIS A 391 -3.86 15.16 2.01
C HIS A 391 -4.92 14.14 1.57
N PHE A 392 -5.21 14.08 0.28
CA PHE A 392 -5.96 12.99 -0.35
C PHE A 392 -5.04 12.18 -1.26
N GLU A 393 -5.04 10.85 -1.17
CA GLU A 393 -4.13 9.97 -1.91
C GLU A 393 -4.88 8.94 -2.75
N TYR A 394 -4.66 8.93 -4.07
CA TYR A 394 -5.36 8.00 -4.96
C TYR A 394 -4.93 6.54 -4.71
N VAL A 395 -5.89 5.68 -4.38
CA VAL A 395 -5.68 4.24 -4.09
C VAL A 395 -6.30 3.33 -5.16
N GLY A 396 -6.96 3.90 -6.18
CA GLY A 396 -7.39 3.19 -7.39
C GLY A 396 -8.64 2.33 -7.26
N GLU A 397 -9.29 2.28 -6.08
CA GLU A 397 -10.55 1.58 -5.87
C GLU A 397 -11.48 2.36 -4.95
N ARG A 398 -12.79 2.24 -5.18
CA ARG A 398 -13.86 2.90 -4.39
C ARG A 398 -13.75 2.52 -2.90
N ARG A 399 -13.85 3.51 -2.00
CA ARG A 399 -13.64 3.38 -0.55
C ARG A 399 -14.83 3.78 0.33
N ASP A 400 -15.80 4.53 -0.18
CA ASP A 400 -16.97 5.01 0.58
C ASP A 400 -17.89 3.88 1.06
N ASN A 401 -17.77 2.69 0.49
CA ASN A 401 -18.45 1.46 0.89
C ASN A 401 -17.84 0.74 2.12
N LEU A 402 -16.71 1.20 2.67
CA LEU A 402 -16.07 0.57 3.83
C LEU A 402 -16.47 1.29 5.13
N ALA A 403 -17.30 0.66 5.96
CA ALA A 403 -17.74 1.24 7.24
C ALA A 403 -16.56 1.43 8.20
N PHE A 404 -16.35 2.66 8.68
CA PHE A 404 -15.12 2.99 9.44
C PHE A 404 -15.35 4.04 10.55
N PRO A 405 -15.14 3.70 11.83
CA PRO A 405 -15.31 4.61 12.97
C PRO A 405 -14.08 5.53 13.15
N SER A 406 -13.80 6.35 12.14
CA SER A 406 -12.74 7.37 12.20
C SER A 406 -12.97 8.37 13.33
N ARG A 407 -11.87 8.77 14.00
CA ARG A 407 -11.85 9.82 15.03
C ARG A 407 -12.36 11.19 14.53
N TYR A 408 -12.21 11.48 13.24
CA TYR A 408 -12.48 12.81 12.67
C TYR A 408 -13.61 12.78 11.63
N CYS A 409 -13.58 11.84 10.68
CA CYS A 409 -14.61 11.72 9.63
C CYS A 409 -15.05 10.26 9.42
N PRO A 410 -15.99 9.77 10.25
CA PRO A 410 -16.56 8.43 10.13
C PRO A 410 -17.05 8.14 8.71
N ASN A 411 -16.79 6.93 8.23
CA ASN A 411 -17.32 6.46 6.96
C ASN A 411 -18.59 5.65 7.21
N ILE A 412 -19.73 6.21 6.78
CA ILE A 412 -21.07 5.67 7.05
C ILE A 412 -21.58 5.06 5.74
N VAL A 413 -21.91 3.77 5.77
CA VAL A 413 -22.42 3.02 4.61
C VAL A 413 -23.94 2.90 4.75
N GLY A 414 -24.67 3.02 3.64
CA GLY A 414 -26.14 2.87 3.62
C GLY A 414 -26.94 4.12 4.03
N ALA A 415 -26.30 5.17 4.56
CA ALA A 415 -26.92 6.49 4.61
C ALA A 415 -27.12 7.03 3.17
N GLN A 416 -28.25 7.69 2.93
CA GLN A 416 -28.68 8.09 1.58
C GLN A 416 -27.75 9.14 0.93
N ARG A 417 -27.75 9.15 -0.41
CA ARG A 417 -26.85 9.95 -1.29
C ARG A 417 -27.35 11.36 -1.56
#